data_AF-A0A4Q6B6S6-F1
#
_entry.id   AF-A0A4Q6B6S6-F1
#
_cell.length_a   1.000
_cell.length_b   1.000
_cell.length_c   1.000
_cell.angle_alpha   90.00
_cell.angle_beta   90.00
_cell.angle_gamma   90.00
#
_symmetry.space_group_name_H-M   'P 1'
#
loop_
_entity.id
_entity.type
_entity.pdbx_description
1 polymer ?
#
loop_
_entity_poly.entity_id
_entity_poly.type
_entity_poly.pdbx_seq_one_letter_code
_entity_poly.pdbx_strand_id
1 'polypeptide(L)'
;MNPQASSPEKEALSYASFESGKPAKGNRFLWWCAGAQQAVLARFPSEQTKYSGLGGVVLATFALAALSSGYAFYTVFGNLWWSCLFALLWGAIIFNLDRFLVSTMRKYGVSRQKQVLMALPRFCLALLIGLTIARPLELKLFEKEITVKMEEALHNKMLQHDSLLHLQSKVATDGAKTERERLQVRKTAIEDSLARLQAAFLQEA
;
A
#
# COMPACT_ATOMS: atom_id res chain seq x y z
N MET A 1 57.13 30.64 39.82
CA MET A 1 57.39 29.24 39.43
C MET A 1 56.98 28.37 40.62
N ASN A 2 56.12 27.39 40.55
CA ASN A 2 55.19 26.83 39.57
C ASN A 2 54.26 25.97 40.46
N PRO A 3 52.94 26.13 40.41
CA PRO A 3 52.01 25.48 41.34
C PRO A 3 51.74 24.03 40.92
N GLN A 4 51.03 23.30 41.80
CA GLN A 4 50.46 21.96 41.63
C GLN A 4 51.32 20.78 42.09
N ALA A 5 51.34 20.59 43.41
CA ALA A 5 51.27 19.24 43.96
C ALA A 5 49.93 18.63 43.54
N SER A 6 49.97 17.74 42.55
CA SER A 6 48.82 17.01 42.02
C SER A 6 48.30 16.02 43.07
N SER A 7 47.26 16.43 43.81
CA SER A 7 46.53 15.54 44.70
C SER A 7 45.86 14.41 43.91
N PRO A 8 46.24 13.14 44.12
CA PRO A 8 45.63 11.98 43.44
C PRO A 8 44.13 11.81 43.77
N GLU A 9 43.65 12.43 44.85
CA GLU A 9 42.24 12.42 45.23
C GLU A 9 41.34 13.19 44.25
N LYS A 10 41.83 14.28 43.62
CA LYS A 10 41.01 15.08 42.69
C LYS A 10 40.77 14.38 41.35
N GLU A 11 41.72 13.55 40.92
CA GLU A 11 41.60 12.74 39.71
C GLU A 11 40.69 11.52 39.92
N ALA A 12 40.77 10.89 41.10
CA ALA A 12 39.85 9.82 41.50
C ALA A 12 38.40 10.33 41.70
N LEU A 13 38.22 11.54 42.23
CA LEU A 13 36.91 12.21 42.34
C LEU A 13 36.34 12.61 40.97
N SER A 14 37.20 12.97 40.01
CA SER A 14 36.81 13.25 38.62
C SER A 14 36.32 11.99 37.91
N TYR A 15 36.95 10.83 38.13
CA TYR A 15 36.48 9.56 37.57
C TYR A 15 35.17 9.06 38.21
N ALA A 16 35.03 9.14 39.53
CA ALA A 16 33.83 8.68 40.24
C ALA A 16 32.59 9.56 39.98
N SER A 17 32.78 10.83 39.62
CA SER A 17 31.68 11.76 39.34
C SER A 17 31.00 11.53 37.98
N PHE A 18 31.61 10.78 37.06
CA PHE A 18 30.96 10.32 35.82
C PHE A 18 30.23 8.97 35.97
N GLU A 19 30.42 8.24 37.09
CA GLU A 19 29.85 6.89 37.27
C GLU A 19 28.53 6.85 38.07
N SER A 20 28.13 7.93 38.74
CA SER A 20 26.95 7.92 39.63
C SER A 20 25.67 8.45 38.96
N GLY A 21 25.44 8.10 37.70
CA GLY A 21 24.12 8.23 37.09
C GLY A 21 23.23 7.07 37.52
N LYS A 22 22.41 7.23 38.57
CA LYS A 22 21.29 6.29 38.82
C LYS A 22 20.58 6.06 37.49
N PRO A 23 20.40 4.81 37.01
CA PRO A 23 19.78 4.59 35.71
C PRO A 23 18.37 5.17 35.77
N ALA A 24 18.15 6.23 34.99
CA ALA A 24 16.81 6.77 34.80
C ALA A 24 15.88 5.62 34.41
N LYS A 25 14.65 5.59 34.94
CA LYS A 25 13.68 4.49 34.68
C LYS A 25 13.56 4.13 33.19
N GLY A 26 13.77 5.11 32.29
CA GLY A 26 13.84 4.90 30.84
C GLY A 26 14.92 3.91 30.38
N ASN A 27 16.14 3.96 30.95
CA ASN A 27 17.23 3.05 30.54
C ASN A 27 16.88 1.58 30.80
N ARG A 28 16.15 1.26 31.87
CA ARG A 28 15.72 -0.13 32.14
C ARG A 28 14.74 -0.66 31.09
N PHE A 29 13.86 0.19 30.57
CA PHE A 29 12.94 -0.18 29.48
C PHE A 29 13.71 -0.37 28.17
N LEU A 30 14.65 0.52 27.84
CA LEU A 30 15.49 0.37 26.65
C LEU A 30 16.39 -0.89 26.74
N TRP A 31 16.94 -1.22 27.90
CA TRP A 31 17.69 -2.46 28.12
C TRP A 31 16.82 -3.70 27.97
N TRP A 32 15.55 -3.62 28.40
CA TRP A 32 14.58 -4.67 28.15
C TRP A 32 14.30 -4.79 26.65
N CYS A 33 14.02 -3.70 25.93
CA CYS A 33 13.79 -3.70 24.49
C CYS A 33 14.98 -4.27 23.70
N ALA A 34 16.21 -4.00 24.11
CA ALA A 34 17.42 -4.55 23.49
C ALA A 34 17.63 -6.06 23.73
N GLY A 35 16.80 -6.70 24.57
CA GLY A 35 16.99 -8.11 24.94
C GLY A 35 18.15 -8.37 25.90
N ALA A 36 18.68 -7.33 26.56
CA ALA A 36 19.83 -7.45 27.45
C ALA A 36 19.42 -7.85 28.87
N GLN A 37 20.23 -8.70 29.52
CA GLN A 37 19.99 -9.14 30.89
C GLN A 37 20.41 -8.03 31.87
N GLN A 38 19.42 -7.37 32.47
CA GLN A 38 19.58 -6.16 33.29
C GLN A 38 20.57 -6.36 34.46
N ALA A 39 20.67 -7.57 35.01
CA ALA A 39 21.58 -7.92 36.10
C ALA A 39 23.07 -7.92 35.69
N VAL A 40 23.37 -8.24 34.43
CA VAL A 40 24.76 -8.27 33.90
C VAL A 40 25.19 -6.87 33.46
N LEU A 41 24.25 -6.10 32.89
CA LEU A 41 24.52 -4.76 32.37
C LEU A 41 24.69 -3.70 33.46
N ALA A 42 24.05 -3.91 34.62
CA ALA A 42 24.24 -3.08 35.81
C ALA A 42 25.68 -3.13 36.35
N ARG A 43 26.45 -4.18 36.02
CA ARG A 43 27.87 -4.35 36.45
C ARG A 43 28.89 -3.68 35.53
N PHE A 44 28.50 -3.23 34.33
CA PHE A 44 29.41 -2.63 33.34
C PHE A 44 28.83 -1.32 32.75
N PRO A 45 29.13 -0.14 33.33
CA PRO A 45 28.55 1.13 32.91
C PRO A 45 28.91 1.53 31.48
N SER A 46 30.10 1.17 30.99
CA SER A 46 30.57 1.48 29.62
C SER A 46 29.72 0.84 28.50
N GLU A 47 29.11 -0.32 28.77
CA GLU A 47 28.27 -1.00 27.77
C GLU A 47 26.81 -0.52 27.81
N GLN A 48 26.36 0.16 28.89
CA GLN A 48 24.97 0.58 29.04
C GLN A 48 24.49 1.51 27.92
N THR A 49 25.32 2.47 27.49
CA THR A 49 24.98 3.42 26.41
C THR A 49 24.81 2.72 25.06
N LYS A 50 25.63 1.70 24.76
CA LYS A 50 25.48 0.90 23.52
C LYS A 50 24.16 0.13 23.49
N TYR A 51 23.81 -0.53 24.60
CA TYR A 51 22.58 -1.32 24.67
C TYR A 51 21.33 -0.45 24.76
N SER A 52 21.40 0.74 25.40
CA SER A 52 20.33 1.73 25.29
C SER A 52 20.14 2.18 23.84
N GLY A 53 21.23 2.46 23.09
CA GLY A 53 21.15 2.80 21.67
C GLY A 53 20.51 1.70 20.81
N LEU A 54 20.90 0.43 21.03
CA LEU A 54 20.30 -0.72 20.34
C LEU A 54 18.81 -0.89 20.68
N GLY A 55 18.44 -0.77 21.95
CA GLY A 55 17.05 -0.81 22.37
C GLY A 55 16.22 0.33 21.78
N GLY A 56 16.82 1.51 21.64
CA GLY A 56 16.22 2.67 20.98
C GLY A 56 15.93 2.44 19.49
N VAL A 57 16.88 1.84 18.76
CA VAL A 57 16.69 1.48 17.33
C VAL A 57 15.55 0.47 17.18
N VAL A 58 15.53 -0.60 18.00
CA VAL A 58 14.47 -1.61 17.96
C VAL A 58 13.09 -1.00 18.28
N LEU A 59 13.02 -0.07 19.23
CA LEU A 59 11.79 0.65 19.57
C LEU A 59 11.33 1.56 18.41
N ALA A 60 12.27 2.23 17.74
CA ALA A 60 11.97 3.06 16.58
C ALA A 60 11.42 2.21 15.42
N THR A 61 12.02 1.04 15.14
CA THR A 61 11.51 0.10 14.13
C THR A 61 10.11 -0.38 14.48
N PHE A 62 9.86 -0.74 15.74
CA PHE A 62 8.55 -1.13 16.23
C PHE A 62 7.49 -0.05 15.98
N ALA A 63 7.79 1.20 16.37
CA ALA A 63 6.86 2.32 16.23
C ALA A 63 6.54 2.59 14.75
N LEU A 64 7.57 2.63 13.90
CA LEU A 64 7.40 2.86 12.46
C LEU A 64 6.59 1.76 11.79
N ALA A 65 6.85 0.50 12.16
CA ALA A 65 6.15 -0.66 11.66
C ALA A 65 4.67 -0.70 12.10
N ALA A 66 4.39 -0.39 13.36
CA ALA A 66 3.03 -0.30 13.88
C ALA A 66 2.23 0.80 13.16
N LEU A 67 2.83 1.99 12.97
CA LEU A 67 2.19 3.08 12.23
C LEU A 67 1.92 2.72 10.77
N SER A 68 2.91 2.13 10.09
CA SER A 68 2.79 1.72 8.68
C SER A 68 1.71 0.66 8.46
N SER A 69 1.75 -0.42 9.25
CA SER A 69 0.76 -1.50 9.17
C SER A 69 -0.64 -1.05 9.58
N GLY A 70 -0.77 -0.19 10.59
CA GLY A 70 -2.04 0.41 10.99
C GLY A 70 -2.67 1.23 9.88
N TYR A 71 -1.89 2.11 9.25
CA TYR A 71 -2.35 2.90 8.12
C TYR A 71 -2.80 2.02 6.95
N ALA A 72 -1.99 1.03 6.56
CA ALA A 72 -2.33 0.10 5.48
C ALA A 72 -3.59 -0.74 5.78
N PHE A 73 -3.77 -1.19 7.02
CA PHE A 73 -4.96 -1.95 7.39
C PHE A 73 -6.21 -1.06 7.45
N TYR A 74 -6.05 0.20 7.87
CA TYR A 74 -7.14 1.18 7.88
C TYR A 74 -7.65 1.49 6.47
N THR A 75 -6.76 1.65 5.49
CA THR A 75 -7.15 1.93 4.10
C THR A 75 -7.90 0.77 3.44
N VAL A 76 -7.65 -0.47 3.87
CA VAL A 76 -8.30 -1.68 3.35
C VAL A 76 -9.65 -1.95 4.02
N PHE A 77 -9.72 -1.90 5.34
CA PHE A 77 -10.91 -2.33 6.11
C PHE A 77 -11.77 -1.18 6.63
N GLY A 78 -11.27 0.06 6.65
CA GLY A 78 -12.01 1.25 7.10
C GLY A 78 -12.38 1.26 8.59
N ASN A 79 -11.90 0.30 9.39
CA ASN A 79 -12.23 0.19 10.81
C ASN A 79 -11.02 0.51 11.69
N LEU A 80 -11.14 1.59 12.48
CA LEU A 80 -10.09 2.10 13.35
C LEU A 80 -9.69 1.11 14.45
N TRP A 81 -10.67 0.38 15.01
CA TRP A 81 -10.44 -0.56 16.11
C TRP A 81 -9.61 -1.76 15.65
N TRP A 82 -10.03 -2.38 14.55
CA TRP A 82 -9.29 -3.50 13.94
C TRP A 82 -7.92 -3.09 13.41
N SER A 83 -7.81 -1.89 12.83
CA SER A 83 -6.53 -1.34 12.38
C SER A 83 -5.55 -1.17 13.56
N CYS A 84 -6.00 -0.63 14.69
CA CYS A 84 -5.14 -0.43 15.85
C CYS A 84 -4.69 -1.77 16.47
N LEU A 85 -5.59 -2.75 16.56
CA LEU A 85 -5.27 -4.09 17.04
C LEU A 85 -4.26 -4.79 16.14
N PHE A 86 -4.45 -4.71 14.82
CA PHE A 86 -3.54 -5.29 13.84
C PHE A 86 -2.18 -4.57 13.83
N ALA A 87 -2.17 -3.25 13.96
CA ALA A 87 -0.95 -2.43 14.08
C ALA A 87 -0.10 -2.85 15.28
N LEU A 88 -0.74 -3.05 16.44
CA LEU A 88 -0.07 -3.51 17.65
C LEU A 88 0.46 -4.93 17.51
N LEU A 89 -0.32 -5.82 16.92
CA LEU A 89 0.07 -7.22 16.70
C LEU A 89 1.25 -7.31 15.72
N TRP A 90 1.19 -6.61 14.59
CA TRP A 90 2.27 -6.59 13.60
C TRP A 90 3.50 -5.86 14.17
N GLY A 91 3.33 -4.70 14.80
CA GLY A 91 4.41 -4.07 15.56
C GLY A 91 5.08 -5.06 16.52
N ALA A 92 4.30 -5.79 17.33
CA ALA A 92 4.83 -6.75 18.29
C ALA A 92 5.62 -7.89 17.65
N ILE A 93 5.21 -8.38 16.47
CA ILE A 93 5.97 -9.39 15.71
C ILE A 93 7.33 -8.83 15.28
N ILE A 94 7.37 -7.61 14.73
CA ILE A 94 8.63 -6.97 14.30
C ILE A 94 9.52 -6.68 15.52
N PHE A 95 8.95 -6.19 16.61
CA PHE A 95 9.66 -5.98 17.86
C PHE A 95 10.27 -7.27 18.42
N ASN A 96 9.51 -8.37 18.40
CA ASN A 96 10.00 -9.67 18.84
C ASN A 96 11.14 -10.19 17.95
N LEU A 97 11.02 -10.00 16.64
CA LEU A 97 12.01 -10.42 15.65
C LEU A 97 13.30 -9.60 15.76
N ASP A 98 13.22 -8.28 15.85
CA ASP A 98 14.37 -7.38 16.03
C ASP A 98 15.08 -7.66 17.36
N ARG A 99 14.33 -7.87 18.45
CA ARG A 99 14.88 -8.29 19.73
C ARG A 99 15.60 -9.63 19.63
N PHE A 100 15.01 -10.61 18.94
CA PHE A 100 15.66 -11.90 18.69
C PHE A 100 16.97 -11.72 17.92
N LEU A 101 16.99 -10.87 16.88
CA LEU A 101 18.18 -10.58 16.06
C LEU A 101 19.32 -9.98 16.90
N VAL A 102 19.02 -8.95 17.69
CA VAL A 102 20.00 -8.32 18.60
C VAL A 102 20.53 -9.33 19.62
N SER A 103 19.67 -10.21 20.13
CA SER A 103 20.07 -11.23 21.11
C SER A 103 20.89 -12.39 20.52
N THR A 104 20.60 -12.83 19.28
CA THR A 104 21.24 -14.01 18.67
C THR A 104 22.58 -13.70 18.00
N MET A 105 22.82 -12.45 17.57
CA MET A 105 24.08 -12.05 16.93
C MET A 105 25.28 -12.05 17.88
N ARG A 106 25.06 -12.18 19.19
CA ARG A 106 26.11 -12.00 20.21
C ARG A 106 26.70 -13.31 20.78
N LYS A 107 26.67 -14.43 20.05
CA LYS A 107 27.56 -15.56 20.37
C LYS A 107 28.99 -15.23 19.93
N TYR A 108 29.83 -14.90 20.91
CA TYR A 108 31.26 -14.63 20.79
C TYR A 108 31.98 -15.69 19.93
N GLY A 109 32.74 -15.25 18.91
CA GLY A 109 33.76 -16.09 18.24
C GLY A 109 33.66 -16.30 16.72
N VAL A 110 32.68 -15.71 16.00
CA VAL A 110 32.49 -15.96 14.56
C VAL A 110 32.73 -14.69 13.73
N SER A 111 33.54 -14.77 12.68
CA SER A 111 33.85 -13.64 11.76
C SER A 111 32.60 -12.89 11.29
N ARG A 112 32.71 -11.56 11.10
CA ARG A 112 31.62 -10.67 10.62
C ARG A 112 30.89 -11.22 9.38
N GLN A 113 31.60 -11.87 8.47
CA GLN A 113 31.02 -12.49 7.27
C GLN A 113 30.10 -13.69 7.58
N LYS A 114 30.43 -14.53 8.57
CA LYS A 114 29.60 -15.68 8.96
C LYS A 114 28.35 -15.26 9.73
N GLN A 115 28.41 -14.14 10.48
CA GLN A 115 27.22 -13.56 11.11
C GLN A 115 26.23 -13.02 10.07
N VAL A 116 26.72 -12.35 9.02
CA VAL A 116 25.87 -11.86 7.92
C VAL A 116 25.28 -13.03 7.12
N LEU A 117 26.08 -14.07 6.84
CA LEU A 117 25.62 -15.26 6.11
C LEU A 117 24.53 -16.03 6.87
N MET A 118 24.59 -16.06 8.20
CA MET A 118 23.58 -16.70 9.05
C MET A 118 22.28 -15.88 9.17
N ALA A 119 22.34 -14.56 8.96
CA ALA A 119 21.18 -13.67 8.89
C ALA A 119 20.46 -13.69 7.52
N LEU A 120 21.17 -14.09 6.47
CA LEU A 120 20.72 -14.09 5.07
C LEU A 120 19.49 -14.98 4.78
N PRO A 121 19.41 -16.25 5.22
CA PRO A 121 18.22 -17.07 4.98
C PRO A 121 16.96 -16.47 5.63
N ARG A 122 17.12 -15.67 6.68
CA ARG A 122 16.02 -15.02 7.41
C ARG A 122 15.50 -13.76 6.71
N PHE A 123 16.39 -12.97 6.12
CA PHE A 123 16.00 -11.87 5.21
C PHE A 123 15.24 -12.41 4.00
N CYS A 124 15.67 -13.55 3.46
CA CYS A 124 14.99 -14.22 2.36
C CYS A 124 13.57 -14.64 2.75
N LEU A 125 13.40 -15.22 3.95
CA LEU A 125 12.08 -15.60 4.47
C LEU A 125 11.16 -14.39 4.69
N ALA A 126 11.68 -13.28 5.23
CA ALA A 126 10.93 -12.05 5.42
C ALA A 126 10.52 -11.40 4.08
N LEU A 127 11.41 -11.42 3.09
CA LEU A 127 11.11 -10.98 1.73
C LEU A 127 10.00 -11.83 1.10
N LEU A 128 10.03 -13.14 1.34
CA LEU A 128 9.04 -14.08 0.81
C LEU A 128 7.65 -13.81 1.40
N ILE A 129 7.57 -13.61 2.73
CA ILE A 129 6.32 -13.23 3.42
C ILE A 129 5.84 -11.84 2.97
N GLY A 130 6.75 -10.88 2.85
CA GLY A 130 6.43 -9.53 2.35
C GLY A 130 5.85 -9.55 0.94
N LEU A 131 6.45 -10.32 0.03
CA LEU A 131 5.98 -10.46 -1.36
C LEU A 131 4.63 -11.15 -1.44
N THR A 132 4.41 -12.21 -0.64
CA THR A 132 3.14 -12.94 -0.62
C THR A 132 1.99 -12.14 -0.01
N ILE A 133 2.26 -11.27 0.97
CA ILE A 133 1.24 -10.38 1.55
C ILE A 133 1.02 -9.13 0.68
N ALA A 134 2.06 -8.62 0.02
CA ALA A 134 1.96 -7.42 -0.82
C ALA A 134 1.04 -7.63 -2.03
N ARG A 135 1.11 -8.79 -2.69
CA ARG A 135 0.27 -9.09 -3.87
C ARG A 135 -1.25 -9.00 -3.64
N PRO A 136 -1.84 -9.62 -2.61
CA PRO A 136 -3.27 -9.49 -2.34
C PRO A 136 -3.67 -8.07 -1.93
N LEU A 137 -2.82 -7.35 -1.20
CA LEU A 137 -3.07 -5.94 -0.84
C LEU A 137 -3.04 -5.01 -2.06
N GLU A 138 -2.07 -5.22 -2.95
CA GLU A 138 -1.93 -4.51 -4.22
C GLU A 138 -3.20 -4.65 -5.06
N LEU A 139 -3.67 -5.89 -5.26
CA LEU A 139 -4.90 -6.17 -6.00
C LEU A 139 -6.13 -5.59 -5.30
N LYS A 140 -6.23 -5.67 -3.98
CA LYS A 140 -7.34 -5.08 -3.20
C LYS A 140 -7.42 -3.56 -3.32
N LEU A 141 -6.27 -2.89 -3.35
CA LEU A 141 -6.20 -1.44 -3.52
C LEU A 141 -6.58 -1.06 -4.96
N PHE A 142 -6.07 -1.81 -5.94
CA PHE A 142 -6.32 -1.55 -7.35
C PHE A 142 -7.70 -2.03 -7.85
N GLU A 143 -8.40 -2.94 -7.17
CA GLU A 143 -9.79 -3.33 -7.49
C GLU A 143 -10.72 -2.10 -7.61
N LYS A 144 -10.51 -1.10 -6.75
CA LYS A 144 -11.28 0.14 -6.77
C LYS A 144 -11.03 0.97 -8.04
N GLU A 145 -9.79 1.06 -8.51
CA GLU A 145 -9.46 1.77 -9.75
C GLU A 145 -9.84 0.97 -11.01
N ILE A 146 -9.69 -0.34 -10.97
CA ILE A 146 -10.02 -1.22 -12.09
C ILE A 146 -11.52 -1.17 -12.38
N THR A 147 -12.37 -1.12 -11.36
CA THR A 147 -13.83 -1.05 -11.53
C THR A 147 -14.24 0.20 -12.32
N VAL A 148 -13.65 1.36 -11.98
CA VAL A 148 -13.93 2.64 -12.67
C VAL A 148 -13.47 2.58 -14.13
N LYS A 149 -12.24 2.10 -14.38
CA LYS A 149 -11.73 1.96 -15.76
C LYS A 149 -12.49 0.91 -16.56
N MET A 150 -12.97 -0.15 -15.93
CA MET A 150 -13.77 -1.19 -16.57
C MET A 150 -15.13 -0.64 -16.98
N GLU A 151 -15.78 0.17 -16.13
CA GLU A 151 -17.05 0.81 -16.43
C GLU A 151 -16.91 1.82 -17.59
N GLU A 152 -15.85 2.64 -17.61
CA GLU A 152 -15.53 3.53 -18.73
C GLU A 152 -15.28 2.75 -20.04
N ALA A 153 -14.53 1.64 -19.97
CA ALA A 153 -14.27 0.80 -21.13
C ALA A 153 -15.54 0.10 -21.65
N LEU A 154 -16.42 -0.35 -20.75
CA LEU A 154 -17.73 -0.92 -21.09
C LEU A 154 -18.64 0.13 -21.70
N HIS A 155 -18.69 1.34 -21.13
CA HIS A 155 -19.47 2.45 -21.63
C HIS A 155 -19.03 2.85 -23.05
N ASN A 156 -17.72 2.98 -23.28
CA ASN A 156 -17.18 3.26 -24.61
C ASN A 156 -17.52 2.16 -25.63
N LYS A 157 -17.46 0.87 -25.24
CA LYS A 157 -17.89 -0.24 -26.10
C LYS A 157 -19.39 -0.18 -26.40
N MET A 158 -20.23 0.16 -25.42
CA MET A 158 -21.67 0.33 -25.62
C MET A 158 -21.97 1.49 -26.59
N LEU A 159 -21.32 2.64 -26.42
CA LEU A 159 -21.47 3.78 -27.33
C LEU A 159 -21.08 3.44 -28.77
N GLN A 160 -19.97 2.72 -28.95
CA GLN A 160 -19.57 2.23 -30.27
C GLN A 160 -20.63 1.30 -30.86
N HIS A 161 -21.18 0.38 -30.07
CA HIS A 161 -22.18 -0.57 -30.56
C HIS A 161 -23.51 0.09 -30.91
N ASP A 162 -23.96 1.05 -30.09
CA ASP A 162 -25.18 1.83 -30.31
C ASP A 162 -25.08 2.66 -31.60
N SER A 163 -23.92 3.25 -31.86
CA SER A 163 -23.67 3.99 -33.11
C SER A 163 -23.82 3.11 -34.37
N LEU A 164 -23.35 1.86 -34.31
CA LEU A 164 -23.48 0.90 -35.43
C LEU A 164 -24.93 0.47 -35.65
N LEU A 165 -25.66 0.18 -34.56
CA LEU A 165 -27.08 -0.16 -34.62
C LEU A 165 -27.92 1.00 -35.17
N HIS A 166 -27.63 2.23 -34.73
CA HIS A 166 -28.33 3.40 -35.19
C HIS A 166 -28.09 3.67 -36.68
N LEU A 167 -26.86 3.44 -37.17
CA LEU A 167 -26.56 3.50 -38.62
C LEU A 167 -27.33 2.44 -39.41
N GLN A 168 -27.34 1.19 -38.95
CA GLN A 168 -28.12 0.12 -39.60
C GLN A 168 -29.62 0.42 -39.60
N SER A 169 -30.15 0.90 -38.48
CA SER A 169 -31.55 1.31 -38.35
C SER A 169 -31.88 2.45 -39.31
N LYS A 170 -31.02 3.48 -39.40
CA LYS A 170 -31.22 4.58 -40.36
C LYS A 170 -31.28 4.07 -41.79
N VAL A 171 -30.32 3.23 -42.21
CA VAL A 171 -30.28 2.64 -43.56
C VAL A 171 -31.55 1.84 -43.85
N ALA A 172 -32.02 1.02 -42.90
CA ALA A 172 -33.26 0.26 -43.06
C ALA A 172 -34.49 1.18 -43.20
N THR A 173 -34.58 2.24 -42.39
CA THR A 173 -35.69 3.20 -42.45
C THR A 173 -35.67 4.04 -43.72
N ASP A 174 -34.49 4.44 -44.20
CA ASP A 174 -34.36 5.23 -45.43
C ASP A 174 -34.68 4.38 -46.66
N GLY A 175 -34.31 3.09 -46.65
CA GLY A 175 -34.77 2.13 -47.66
C GLY A 175 -36.30 2.03 -47.71
N ALA A 176 -36.93 1.82 -46.56
CA ALA A 176 -38.39 1.74 -46.47
C ALA A 176 -39.10 3.06 -46.85
N LYS A 177 -38.52 4.21 -46.54
CA LYS A 177 -39.03 5.53 -46.98
C LYS A 177 -38.93 5.70 -48.49
N THR A 178 -37.79 5.32 -49.07
CA THR A 178 -37.57 5.38 -50.53
C THR A 178 -38.59 4.49 -51.26
N GLU A 179 -38.88 3.30 -50.72
CA GLU A 179 -39.93 2.44 -51.26
C GLU A 179 -41.33 3.07 -51.14
N ARG A 180 -41.65 3.69 -50.00
CA ARG A 180 -42.92 4.40 -49.82
C ARG A 180 -43.08 5.56 -50.80
N GLU A 181 -42.04 6.36 -51.02
CA GLU A 181 -42.05 7.46 -51.98
C GLU A 181 -42.28 6.95 -53.41
N ARG A 182 -41.60 5.87 -53.81
CA ARG A 182 -41.83 5.24 -55.13
C ARG A 182 -43.26 4.77 -55.30
N LEU A 183 -43.84 4.14 -54.28
CA LEU A 183 -45.23 3.68 -54.31
C LEU A 183 -46.21 4.85 -54.36
N GLN A 184 -45.96 5.94 -53.63
CA GLN A 184 -46.79 7.14 -53.66
C GLN A 184 -46.74 7.83 -55.03
N VAL A 185 -45.56 8.01 -55.61
CA VAL A 185 -45.39 8.57 -56.95
C VAL A 185 -46.11 7.71 -58.00
N ARG A 186 -46.03 6.38 -57.87
CA ARG A 186 -46.74 5.47 -58.77
C ARG A 186 -48.26 5.59 -58.59
N LYS A 187 -48.74 5.74 -57.36
CA LYS A 187 -50.16 5.92 -57.07
C LYS A 187 -50.68 7.23 -57.67
N THR A 188 -49.98 8.35 -57.45
CA THR A 188 -50.39 9.67 -57.97
C THR A 188 -50.36 9.71 -59.50
N ALA A 189 -49.37 9.08 -60.14
CA ALA A 189 -49.33 8.98 -61.61
C ALA A 189 -50.52 8.20 -62.18
N ILE A 190 -50.99 7.16 -61.49
CA ILE A 190 -52.19 6.40 -61.88
C ILE A 190 -53.44 7.27 -61.68
N GLU A 191 -53.57 7.95 -60.54
CA GLU A 191 -54.69 8.88 -60.27
C GLU A 191 -54.77 10.00 -61.32
N ASP A 192 -53.64 10.59 -61.71
CA ASP A 192 -53.56 11.59 -62.79
C ASP A 192 -54.00 11.04 -64.14
N SER A 193 -53.61 9.80 -64.48
CA SER A 193 -54.03 9.18 -65.74
C SER A 193 -55.53 8.90 -65.78
N LEU A 194 -56.12 8.49 -64.66
CA LEU A 194 -57.57 8.34 -64.51
C LEU A 194 -58.29 9.68 -64.68
N ALA A 195 -57.81 10.75 -64.04
CA ALA A 195 -58.39 12.08 -64.15
C ALA A 195 -58.34 12.61 -65.59
N ARG A 196 -57.23 12.39 -66.30
CA ARG A 196 -57.09 12.76 -67.72
C ARG A 196 -58.06 11.99 -68.63
N LEU A 197 -58.22 10.68 -68.40
CA LEU A 197 -59.18 9.86 -69.16
C LEU A 197 -60.61 10.36 -68.94
N GLN A 198 -61.00 10.64 -67.69
CA GLN A 198 -62.32 11.19 -67.38
C GLN A 198 -62.57 12.54 -68.08
N ALA A 199 -61.58 13.44 -68.09
CA ALA A 199 -61.69 14.72 -68.78
C ALA A 199 -61.81 14.56 -70.31
N ALA A 200 -61.11 13.61 -70.92
CA ALA A 200 -61.21 13.32 -72.35
C ALA A 200 -62.59 12.77 -72.73
N PHE A 201 -63.15 11.83 -71.94
CA PHE A 201 -64.50 11.30 -72.18
C PHE A 201 -65.58 12.39 -72.10
N LEU A 202 -65.40 13.40 -71.24
CA LEU A 202 -66.32 14.53 -71.12
C LEU A 202 -66.22 15.53 -72.27
N GLN A 203 -65.14 15.53 -73.06
CA GLN A 203 -64.99 16.38 -74.25
C GLN A 203 -65.55 15.75 -75.53
N GLU A 204 -65.68 14.42 -75.59
CA GLU A 204 -66.26 13.69 -76.73
C GLU A 204 -67.80 13.55 -76.66
N ALA A 205 -68.43 13.90 -75.54
CA ALA A 205 -69.88 13.88 -75.34
C ALA A 205 -70.52 15.27 -75.51
#